data_AF-A0A355SXJ2-F1
#
_entry.id   AF-A0A355SXJ2-F1
#
_cell.length_a   1.000
_cell.length_b   1.000
_cell.length_c   1.000
_cell.angle_alpha   90.00
_cell.angle_beta   90.00
_cell.angle_gamma   90.00
#
_symmetry.space_group_name_H-M   'P 1'
#
loop_
_entity.id
_entity.type
_entity.pdbx_description
1 polymer ?
#
loop_
_entity_poly.entity_id
_entity_poly.type
_entity_poly.pdbx_seq_one_letter_code
_entity_poly.pdbx_strand_id
1 'polypeptide(L)' 'KAAFASGFYDLLGNVSEWLESMDRDESEEVRHIGGHVQDRLDAIFKVPVRSAPRSARNRVTGFRVVVAGD' A
#
# COMPACT_ATOMS: atom_id res chain seq x y z
N LYS A 1 7.84 12.22 -11.22
CA LYS A 1 7.07 12.41 -9.97
C LYS A 1 8.00 13.04 -8.93
N ALA A 2 7.52 13.97 -8.13
CA ALA A 2 8.31 14.56 -7.05
C ALA A 2 8.29 13.64 -5.82
N ALA A 3 9.40 13.60 -5.07
CA ALA A 3 9.43 12.93 -3.78
C ALA A 3 8.70 13.75 -2.72
N PHE A 4 8.28 13.08 -1.65
CA PHE A 4 8.02 13.75 -0.38
C PHE A 4 9.31 14.33 0.21
N ALA A 5 9.20 15.22 1.19
CA ALA A 5 10.35 15.82 1.87
C ALA A 5 11.33 14.78 2.46
N SER A 6 10.83 13.59 2.78
CA SER A 6 11.60 12.43 3.25
C SER A 6 12.30 11.63 2.15
N GLY A 7 12.22 12.05 0.87
CA GLY A 7 12.85 11.36 -0.25
C GLY A 7 12.06 10.17 -0.80
N PHE A 8 10.90 9.84 -0.22
CA PHE A 8 10.06 8.74 -0.71
C PHE A 8 9.21 9.15 -1.91
N TYR A 9 9.15 8.26 -2.90
CA TYR A 9 8.28 8.38 -4.06
C TYR A 9 7.09 7.43 -3.94
N ASP A 10 6.01 7.77 -4.64
CA ASP A 10 4.88 6.87 -4.88
C ASP A 10 4.18 6.34 -3.62
N LEU A 11 4.26 7.05 -2.49
CA LEU A 11 3.47 6.73 -1.30
C LEU A 11 1.97 6.93 -1.50
N LEU A 12 1.58 7.78 -2.45
CA LEU A 12 0.19 8.08 -2.80
C LEU A 12 -0.06 7.84 -4.29
N GLY A 13 -0.92 6.88 -4.61
CA GLY A 13 -1.20 6.44 -5.99
C GLY A 13 -0.20 5.40 -6.51
N ASN A 14 -0.13 5.25 -7.84
CA ASN A 14 0.58 4.15 -8.51
C ASN A 14 -0.01 2.76 -8.17
N VAL A 15 0.41 2.18 -7.06
CA VAL A 15 -0.12 0.93 -6.53
C VAL A 15 -0.38 1.13 -5.04
N SER A 16 -1.43 0.52 -4.53
CA SER A 16 -1.62 0.45 -3.09
C SER A 16 -0.60 -0.52 -2.51
N GLU A 17 -0.07 -0.26 -1.32
CA GLU A 17 1.04 -1.03 -0.77
C GLU A 17 0.61 -1.85 0.43
N TRP A 18 0.93 -3.14 0.42
CA TRP A 18 0.68 -4.06 1.53
C TRP A 18 1.36 -3.60 2.83
N LEU A 19 0.62 -3.73 3.93
CA LEU A 19 1.12 -3.53 5.28
C LEU A 19 1.47 -4.89 5.90
N GLU A 20 2.40 -4.88 6.86
CA GLU A 20 2.71 -6.05 7.66
C GLU A 20 1.46 -6.56 8.39
N SER A 21 1.30 -7.89 8.40
CA SER A 21 0.34 -8.59 9.25
C SER A 21 1.04 -9.69 10.03
N MET A 22 0.65 -9.87 11.29
CA MET A 22 1.25 -10.88 12.18
C MET A 22 0.69 -12.29 11.94
N ASP A 23 -0.54 -12.42 11.45
CA ASP A 23 -1.13 -13.73 11.18
C ASP A 23 -0.58 -14.33 9.87
N ARG A 24 -0.58 -15.66 9.82
CA ARG A 24 -0.14 -16.47 8.68
C ARG A 24 -1.29 -17.23 8.02
N ASP A 25 -2.51 -17.08 8.49
CA ASP A 25 -3.69 -17.64 7.83
C ASP A 25 -3.88 -17.00 6.44
N GLU A 26 -4.04 -17.83 5.41
CA GLU A 26 -4.28 -17.35 4.04
C GLU A 26 -5.65 -16.67 3.86
N SER A 27 -6.59 -16.97 4.75
CA SER A 27 -7.91 -16.35 4.81
C SER A 27 -7.92 -15.02 5.58
N GLU A 28 -6.79 -14.63 6.19
CA GLU A 28 -6.68 -13.36 6.87
C GLU A 28 -6.84 -12.19 5.89
N GLU A 29 -7.69 -11.23 6.29
CA GLU A 29 -7.80 -9.93 5.66
C GLU A 29 -6.62 -9.03 6.05
N VAL A 30 -5.69 -8.84 5.10
CA VAL A 30 -4.49 -8.01 5.27
C VAL A 30 -4.76 -6.62 4.70
N ARG A 31 -4.18 -5.59 5.33
CA ARG A 31 -4.36 -4.20 4.91
C ARG A 31 -3.36 -3.77 3.85
N HIS A 32 -3.78 -2.86 2.98
CA HIS A 32 -2.92 -2.12 2.07
C HIS A 32 -3.34 -0.65 2.01
N ILE A 33 -2.37 0.25 1.77
CA ILE A 33 -2.51 1.71 1.93
C ILE A 33 -2.04 2.49 0.70
N GLY A 34 -2.33 3.79 0.63
CA GLY A 34 -1.72 4.75 -0.31
C GLY A 34 -2.48 4.96 -1.61
N GLY A 35 -3.41 4.05 -1.91
CA GLY A 35 -4.21 4.11 -3.14
C GLY A 35 -3.41 3.76 -4.40
N HIS A 36 -4.09 3.66 -5.52
CA HIS A 36 -3.52 3.17 -6.79
C HIS A 36 -3.90 4.04 -7.98
N VAL A 37 -3.34 3.75 -9.16
CA VAL A 37 -3.53 4.52 -10.40
C VAL A 37 -4.99 4.74 -10.82
N GLN A 38 -5.91 3.86 -10.40
CA GLN A 38 -7.34 3.99 -10.71
C GLN A 38 -8.12 4.85 -9.70
N ASP A 39 -7.49 5.30 -8.61
CA ASP A 39 -8.14 6.12 -7.61
C ASP A 39 -8.35 7.55 -8.10
N ARG A 40 -9.50 8.13 -7.74
CA ARG A 40 -9.74 9.55 -7.97
C ARG A 40 -8.83 10.39 -7.09
N LEU A 41 -8.48 11.57 -7.57
CA LEU A 41 -7.55 12.48 -6.90
C LEU A 41 -7.99 12.82 -5.47
N ASP A 42 -9.29 13.08 -5.26
CA ASP A 42 -9.89 13.38 -3.96
C ASP A 42 -9.86 12.19 -2.99
N ALA A 43 -9.89 10.96 -3.51
CA ALA A 43 -9.76 9.75 -2.70
C ALA A 43 -8.29 9.53 -2.27
N ILE A 44 -7.33 9.77 -3.16
CA ILE A 44 -5.89 9.60 -2.87
C ILE A 44 -5.44 10.49 -1.69
N PHE A 45 -5.94 11.74 -1.62
CA PHE A 45 -5.60 12.66 -0.52
C PHE A 45 -6.17 12.26 0.85
N LYS A 46 -7.09 11.30 0.91
CA LYS A 46 -7.57 10.71 2.16
C LYS A 46 -6.71 9.54 2.64
N VAL A 47 -5.65 9.20 1.90
CA VAL A 47 -4.72 8.10 2.19
C VAL A 47 -5.50 6.79 2.41
N PRO A 48 -6.14 6.25 1.35
CA PRO A 48 -7.08 5.16 1.50
C PRO A 48 -6.39 3.91 2.08
N VAL A 49 -7.07 3.27 3.03
CA VAL A 49 -6.71 1.97 3.59
C VAL A 49 -7.79 0.99 3.19
N ARG A 50 -7.40 -0.17 2.68
CA ARG A 50 -8.28 -1.25 2.23
C ARG A 50 -7.79 -2.57 2.81
N SER A 51 -8.66 -3.58 2.79
CA SER A 51 -8.31 -4.95 3.14
C SER A 51 -8.60 -5.88 1.97
N ALA A 52 -7.81 -6.94 1.89
CA ALA A 52 -8.04 -8.08 1.00
C ALA A 52 -7.41 -9.34 1.60
N PRO A 53 -7.80 -10.55 1.15
CA PRO A 53 -7.17 -11.78 1.58
C PRO A 53 -5.66 -11.73 1.36
N ARG A 54 -4.87 -12.33 2.26
CA ARG A 54 -3.40 -12.40 2.15
C ARG A 54 -2.91 -12.94 0.80
N SER A 55 -3.65 -13.86 0.21
CA SER A 55 -3.34 -14.50 -1.08
C SER A 55 -3.74 -13.65 -2.30
N ALA A 56 -4.43 -12.51 -2.09
CA ALA A 56 -4.95 -11.68 -3.17
C ALA A 56 -3.83 -11.10 -4.04
N ARG A 57 -4.02 -11.19 -5.35
CA ARG A 57 -3.08 -10.66 -6.35
C ARG A 57 -3.85 -9.88 -7.39
N ASN A 58 -3.37 -8.68 -7.68
CA ASN A 58 -3.89 -7.85 -8.75
C ASN A 58 -2.78 -6.91 -9.26
N ARG A 59 -3.07 -6.18 -10.34
CA ARG A 59 -2.10 -5.27 -10.98
C ARG A 59 -1.93 -3.92 -10.28
N VAL A 60 -2.70 -3.67 -9.22
CA VAL A 60 -2.82 -2.36 -8.56
C VAL A 60 -2.41 -2.39 -7.09
N THR A 61 -1.87 -3.51 -6.62
CA THR A 61 -1.38 -3.69 -5.24
C THR A 61 0.06 -4.20 -5.30
N GLY A 62 0.98 -3.47 -4.69
CA GLY A 62 2.40 -3.78 -4.57
C GLY A 62 2.84 -3.74 -3.10
N PHE A 63 4.12 -3.52 -2.86
CA PHE A 63 4.66 -3.40 -1.50
C PHE A 63 5.98 -2.63 -1.54
N ARG A 64 6.40 -2.15 -0.37
CA ARG A 64 7.78 -1.75 -0.09
C ARG A 64 8.28 -2.45 1.15
N VAL A 65 9.59 -2.54 1.28
CA VAL A 65 10.24 -3.16 2.44
C VAL A 65 10.77 -2.06 3.34
N VAL A 66 10.50 -2.18 4.63
CA VAL A 66 11.12 -1.38 5.68
C VAL A 66 12.04 -2.30 6.46
N VAL A 67 13.28 -1.85 6.69
CA VAL A 67 14.29 -2.58 7.45
C VAL A 67 14.72 -1.67 8.59
N ALA A 68 14.80 -2.21 9.81
CA ALA A 68 15.42 -1.51 10.92
C ALA A 68 16.92 -1.38 10.64
N GLY A 69 17.44 -0.15 10.63
CA GLY A 69 18.89 0.08 10.64
C GLY A 69 19.46 -0.17 12.03
N ASP A 70 20.76 -0.44 12.08
CA ASP A 70 21.55 -0.51 13.32
C ASP A 70 21.71 0.86 13.99
#